data_AF-A0A9P4S846-F1
#
_entry.id   AF-A0A9P4S846-F1
#
_cell.length_a   1.000
_cell.length_b   1.000
_cell.length_c   1.000
_cell.angle_alpha   90.00
_cell.angle_beta   90.00
_cell.angle_gamma   90.00
#
_symmetry.space_group_name_H-M   'P 1'
#
loop_
_entity.id
_entity.type
_entity.pdbx_description
1 polymer ?
#
loop_
_entity_poly.entity_id
_entity_poly.type
_entity_poly.pdbx_seq_one_letter_code
_entity_poly.pdbx_strand_id
1 'polypeptide(L)'
;SSSTHSRGATTWSAQDDEILLAARSAGLNWQPIASKHFPAKTANACRKRHERLMERRNAEDWDGLKLETLASVYMEVRREMWSILATRLGEKWTMVEQKCMEKGLKNLQSANRSAQRK
;
A
#
# COMPACT_ATOMS: atom_id res chain seq x y z
N SER A 1 -14.18 -46.28 -0.88
CA SER A 1 -14.71 -44.90 -0.93
C SER A 1 -13.55 -43.92 -0.90
N SER A 2 -13.25 -43.30 -2.05
CA SER A 2 -12.04 -42.48 -2.22
C SER A 2 -12.28 -41.05 -1.77
N SER A 3 -11.60 -40.62 -0.71
CA SER A 3 -11.63 -39.25 -0.19
C SER A 3 -10.81 -38.32 -1.10
N THR A 4 -11.51 -37.53 -1.92
CA THR A 4 -10.96 -36.46 -2.75
C THR A 4 -10.59 -35.26 -1.88
N HIS A 5 -9.35 -35.21 -1.37
CA HIS A 5 -8.84 -33.99 -0.74
C HIS A 5 -8.73 -32.87 -1.77
N SER A 6 -9.48 -31.80 -1.52
CA SER A 6 -9.80 -30.71 -2.44
C SER A 6 -8.58 -29.87 -2.85
N ARG A 7 -8.15 -30.00 -4.11
CA ARG A 7 -7.20 -29.07 -4.75
C ARG A 7 -7.76 -27.63 -4.88
N GLY A 8 -9.06 -27.42 -4.64
CA GLY A 8 -9.72 -26.10 -4.69
C GLY A 8 -9.61 -25.26 -3.42
N ALA A 9 -9.14 -25.81 -2.29
CA ALA A 9 -9.04 -25.06 -1.03
C ALA A 9 -8.04 -23.89 -1.12
N THR A 10 -6.95 -24.06 -1.88
CA THR A 10 -5.83 -23.11 -1.92
C THR A 10 -5.94 -22.05 -3.02
N THR A 11 -6.60 -22.35 -4.14
CA THR A 11 -6.70 -21.44 -5.29
C THR A 11 -7.87 -20.48 -5.13
N TRP A 12 -7.65 -19.19 -5.37
CA TRP A 12 -8.67 -18.14 -5.43
C TRP A 12 -8.84 -17.70 -6.88
N SER A 13 -10.07 -17.71 -7.38
CA SER A 13 -10.44 -17.18 -8.70
C SER A 13 -10.91 -15.73 -8.62
N ALA A 14 -11.02 -15.06 -9.77
CA ALA A 14 -11.59 -13.71 -9.85
C ALA A 14 -13.05 -13.68 -9.34
N GLN A 15 -13.85 -14.71 -9.66
CA GLN A 15 -15.21 -14.85 -9.15
C GLN A 15 -15.24 -14.99 -7.62
N ASP A 16 -14.29 -15.73 -7.04
CA ASP A 16 -14.18 -15.83 -5.58
C ASP A 16 -13.87 -14.46 -4.95
N ASP A 17 -13.02 -13.67 -5.61
CA ASP A 17 -12.68 -12.32 -5.14
C ASP A 17 -13.90 -11.40 -5.16
N GLU A 18 -14.68 -11.39 -6.24
CA GLU A 18 -15.93 -10.61 -6.35
C GLU A 18 -16.92 -10.98 -5.24
N ILE A 19 -17.14 -12.28 -5.01
CA ILE A 19 -18.04 -12.77 -3.97
C ILE A 19 -17.54 -12.36 -2.58
N LEU A 20 -16.24 -12.49 -2.33
CA LEU A 20 -15.61 -12.13 -1.06
C LEU A 20 -15.74 -10.63 -0.77
N LEU A 21 -15.51 -9.78 -1.78
CA LEU A 21 -15.62 -8.34 -1.70
C LEU A 21 -17.06 -7.89 -1.47
N ALA A 22 -18.01 -8.43 -2.23
CA ALA A 22 -19.44 -8.11 -2.12
C ALA A 22 -20.02 -8.55 -0.77
N ALA A 23 -19.68 -9.76 -0.30
CA ALA A 23 -20.15 -10.24 1.00
C ALA A 23 -19.58 -9.38 2.14
N ARG A 24 -18.32 -8.93 2.01
CA ARG A 24 -17.70 -8.06 3.02
C ARG A 24 -18.27 -6.64 3.00
N SER A 25 -18.54 -6.07 1.83
CA SER A 25 -19.18 -4.75 1.71
C SER A 25 -20.62 -4.74 2.23
N ALA A 26 -21.33 -5.87 2.14
CA ALA A 26 -22.63 -6.09 2.76
C ALA A 26 -22.58 -6.26 4.30
N GLY A 27 -21.40 -6.15 4.92
CA GLY A 27 -21.22 -6.16 6.38
C GLY A 27 -21.10 -7.55 7.01
N LEU A 28 -21.00 -8.62 6.22
CA LEU A 28 -20.87 -9.98 6.79
C LEU A 28 -19.51 -10.16 7.46
N ASN A 29 -19.50 -10.92 8.56
CA ASN A 29 -18.28 -11.34 9.25
C ASN A 29 -17.63 -12.55 8.56
N TRP A 30 -16.32 -12.76 8.79
CA TRP A 30 -15.52 -13.77 8.08
C TRP A 30 -16.03 -15.20 8.21
N GLN A 31 -16.57 -15.56 9.37
CA GLN A 31 -17.10 -16.91 9.63
C GLN A 31 -18.36 -17.19 8.79
N PRO A 32 -19.40 -16.32 8.79
CA PRO A 32 -20.51 -16.41 7.84
C PRO A 32 -20.10 -16.42 6.37
N ILE A 33 -19.11 -15.60 5.98
CA ILE A 33 -18.63 -15.55 4.59
C ILE A 33 -18.03 -16.90 4.18
N ALA A 34 -17.13 -17.45 5.01
CA ALA A 34 -16.49 -18.73 4.73
C ALA A 34 -17.52 -19.86 4.66
N SER A 35 -18.42 -19.99 5.63
CA SER A 35 -19.40 -21.07 5.65
C SER A 35 -20.40 -21.01 4.50
N LYS A 36 -20.83 -19.80 4.11
CA LYS A 36 -21.86 -19.60 3.08
C LYS A 36 -21.31 -19.68 1.65
N HIS A 37 -20.12 -19.12 1.41
CA HIS A 37 -19.60 -18.93 0.06
C HIS A 37 -18.36 -19.76 -0.24
N PHE A 38 -17.58 -20.15 0.77
CA PHE A 38 -16.29 -20.81 0.59
C PHE A 38 -16.13 -22.00 1.54
N PRO A 39 -16.95 -23.06 1.43
CA PRO A 39 -16.95 -24.18 2.39
C PRO A 39 -15.61 -24.93 2.48
N ALA A 40 -14.76 -24.82 1.45
CA ALA A 40 -13.41 -25.38 1.44
C ALA A 40 -12.33 -24.42 2.00
N LYS A 41 -12.70 -23.21 2.44
CA LYS A 41 -11.78 -22.18 2.94
C LYS A 41 -12.16 -21.78 4.37
N THR A 42 -11.17 -21.42 5.17
CA THR A 42 -11.41 -20.94 6.55
C THR A 42 -11.73 -19.44 6.55
N ALA A 43 -12.37 -18.96 7.62
CA ALA A 43 -12.59 -17.53 7.85
C ALA A 43 -11.29 -16.72 7.81
N ASN A 44 -10.21 -17.28 8.36
CA ASN A 44 -8.88 -16.65 8.32
C ASN A 44 -8.33 -16.56 6.88
N ALA A 45 -8.58 -17.56 6.03
CA ALA A 45 -8.20 -17.51 4.62
C ALA A 45 -8.96 -16.40 3.88
N CYS A 46 -10.26 -16.25 4.14
CA CYS A 46 -11.08 -15.16 3.60
C CYS A 46 -10.55 -13.78 4.02
N ARG A 47 -10.23 -13.60 5.30
CA ARG A 47 -9.63 -12.35 5.81
C ARG A 47 -8.32 -12.03 5.09
N LYS A 48 -7.36 -12.97 5.05
CA LYS A 48 -6.06 -12.77 4.40
C LYS A 48 -6.19 -12.47 2.91
N ARG A 49 -7.13 -13.11 2.21
CA ARG A 49 -7.38 -12.81 0.80
C ARG A 49 -7.91 -11.40 0.62
N HIS A 50 -8.89 -11.00 1.43
CA HIS A 50 -9.45 -9.66 1.40
C HIS A 50 -8.41 -8.58 1.71
N GLU A 51 -7.58 -8.77 2.74
CA GLU A 51 -6.44 -7.88 3.06
C GLU A 51 -5.56 -7.65 1.83
N ARG A 52 -5.14 -8.72 1.13
CA ARG A 52 -4.33 -8.62 -0.09
C ARG A 52 -5.05 -7.91 -1.25
N LEU A 53 -6.35 -8.13 -1.41
CA LEU A 53 -7.14 -7.43 -2.43
C LEU A 53 -7.23 -5.93 -2.13
N MET A 54 -7.42 -5.57 -0.86
CA MET A 54 -7.42 -4.17 -0.43
C MET A 54 -6.06 -3.53 -0.56
N GLU A 55 -4.96 -4.23 -0.23
CA GLU A 55 -3.59 -3.73 -0.43
C GLU A 55 -3.30 -3.45 -1.91
N ARG A 56 -3.69 -4.36 -2.81
CA ARG A 56 -3.56 -4.15 -4.26
C ARG A 56 -4.37 -2.97 -4.74
N ARG A 57 -5.65 -2.90 -4.35
CA ARG A 57 -6.52 -1.79 -4.72
C ARG A 57 -6.00 -0.48 -4.15
N ASN A 58 -5.52 -0.44 -2.91
CA ASN A 58 -4.94 0.77 -2.32
C ASN A 58 -3.65 1.19 -3.04
N ALA A 59 -2.83 0.24 -3.51
CA ALA A 59 -1.67 0.53 -4.33
C ALA A 59 -2.09 1.09 -5.70
N GLU A 60 -3.09 0.49 -6.35
CA GLU A 60 -3.68 0.95 -7.61
C GLU A 60 -4.40 2.30 -7.47
N ASP A 61 -5.06 2.56 -6.35
CA ASP A 61 -5.74 3.83 -6.03
C ASP A 61 -4.71 4.93 -5.74
N TRP A 62 -3.54 4.60 -5.15
CA TRP A 62 -2.42 5.53 -5.01
C TRP A 62 -1.74 5.82 -6.35
N ASP A 63 -1.55 4.81 -7.20
CA ASP A 63 -1.08 4.99 -8.59
C ASP A 63 -2.12 5.77 -9.44
N GLY A 64 -3.40 5.60 -9.12
CA GLY A 64 -4.55 6.25 -9.73
C GLY A 64 -4.82 7.68 -9.26
N LEU A 65 -4.22 8.09 -8.13
CA LEU A 65 -3.98 9.50 -7.81
C LEU A 65 -2.90 9.98 -8.78
N LYS A 66 -3.37 10.22 -10.02
CA LYS A 66 -2.60 10.38 -11.25
C LYS A 66 -1.25 10.98 -10.92
N LEU A 67 -0.17 10.26 -11.22
CA LEU A 67 1.19 10.80 -11.14
C LEU A 67 1.27 12.22 -11.71
N GLU A 68 0.45 12.54 -12.72
CA GLU A 68 0.21 13.88 -13.25
C GLU A 68 -0.30 14.91 -12.22
N THR A 69 -1.34 14.59 -11.44
CA THR A 69 -1.84 15.45 -10.36
C THR A 69 -0.80 15.65 -9.28
N LEU A 70 -0.14 14.56 -8.85
CA LEU A 70 0.94 14.65 -7.86
C LEU A 70 2.08 15.53 -8.38
N ALA A 71 2.50 15.32 -9.64
CA ALA A 71 3.54 16.12 -10.27
C ALA A 71 3.13 17.58 -10.40
N SER A 72 1.89 17.88 -10.81
CA SER A 72 1.37 19.24 -10.94
C SER A 72 1.42 19.97 -9.59
N VAL A 73 0.83 19.38 -8.55
CA VAL A 73 0.80 19.99 -7.22
C VAL A 73 2.21 20.11 -6.66
N TYR A 74 3.06 19.08 -6.79
CA TYR A 74 4.46 19.17 -6.39
C TYR A 74 5.17 20.34 -7.07
N MET A 75 5.01 20.50 -8.39
CA MET A 75 5.64 21.60 -9.12
C MET A 75 5.16 22.97 -8.66
N GLU A 76 3.89 23.09 -8.26
CA GLU A 76 3.30 24.31 -7.69
C GLU A 76 3.92 24.67 -6.32
N VAL A 77 4.04 23.68 -5.42
CA VAL A 77 4.42 23.95 -4.02
C VAL A 77 5.89 23.68 -3.67
N ARG A 78 6.68 23.09 -4.58
CA ARG A 78 8.05 22.61 -4.28
C ARG A 78 8.95 23.67 -3.68
N ARG A 79 8.89 24.91 -4.18
CA ARG A 79 9.74 25.99 -3.65
C ARG A 79 9.44 26.23 -2.18
N GLU A 80 8.17 26.33 -1.80
CA GLU A 80 7.76 26.56 -0.41
C GLU A 80 8.17 25.39 0.48
N MET A 81 7.88 24.16 0.05
CA MET A 81 8.25 22.93 0.79
C MET A 81 9.73 22.88 1.12
N TRP A 82 10.59 23.17 0.15
CA TRP A 82 12.04 23.06 0.31
C TRP A 82 12.68 24.31 0.91
N SER A 83 11.99 25.46 0.92
CA SER A 83 12.55 26.71 1.46
C SER A 83 12.88 26.61 2.95
N ILE A 84 12.07 25.89 3.74
CA ILE A 84 12.32 25.73 5.18
C ILE A 84 13.67 25.03 5.44
N LEU A 85 13.95 23.96 4.71
CA LEU A 85 15.23 23.23 4.82
C LEU A 85 16.38 24.07 4.24
N ALA A 86 16.15 24.73 3.11
CA ALA A 86 17.12 25.60 2.47
C ALA A 86 17.60 26.73 3.39
N THR A 87 16.67 27.42 4.05
CA THR A 87 16.98 28.48 5.02
C THR A 87 17.79 27.96 6.20
N ARG A 88 17.48 26.77 6.73
CA ARG A 88 18.24 26.18 7.85
C ARG A 88 19.65 25.76 7.45
N LEU A 89 19.86 25.39 6.19
CA LEU A 89 21.16 24.96 5.66
C LEU A 89 21.97 26.12 5.08
N GLY A 90 21.37 27.30 4.86
CA GLY A 90 22.01 28.40 4.12
C GLY A 90 22.21 28.10 2.64
N GLU A 91 21.40 27.19 2.08
CA GLU A 91 21.56 26.66 0.73
C GLU A 91 20.42 27.08 -0.21
N LYS A 92 20.59 26.87 -1.52
CA LYS A 92 19.50 27.08 -2.50
C LYS A 92 18.48 25.94 -2.40
N TRP A 93 17.19 26.27 -2.39
CA TRP A 93 16.11 25.27 -2.29
C TRP A 93 16.16 24.20 -3.39
N THR A 94 16.60 24.56 -4.60
CA THR A 94 16.80 23.63 -5.71
C THR A 94 17.88 22.59 -5.43
N MET A 95 18.97 22.98 -4.75
CA MET A 95 20.07 22.08 -4.40
C MET A 95 19.66 21.15 -3.26
N VAL A 96 18.88 21.65 -2.29
CA VAL A 96 18.32 20.82 -1.21
C VAL A 96 17.37 19.78 -1.77
N GLU A 97 16.42 20.18 -2.62
CA GLU A 97 15.51 19.26 -3.30
C GLU A 97 16.27 18.18 -4.06
N GLN A 98 17.23 18.58 -4.90
CA GLN A 98 18.06 17.64 -5.67
C GLN A 98 18.77 16.64 -4.76
N LYS A 99 19.39 17.11 -3.67
CA LYS A 99 20.12 16.24 -2.73
C LYS A 99 19.20 15.32 -1.96
N CYS A 100 18.03 15.80 -1.53
CA CYS A 100 17.04 14.98 -0.85
C CYS A 100 16.51 13.86 -1.76
N MET A 101 16.22 14.17 -3.03
CA MET A 101 15.77 13.17 -4.02
C MET A 101 16.89 12.20 -4.40
N GLU A 102 18.13 12.68 -4.62
CA GLU A 102 19.30 11.85 -4.95
C GLU A 102 19.63 10.86 -3.83
N LYS A 103 19.63 11.31 -2.57
CA LYS A 103 19.95 10.45 -1.43
C LYS A 103 18.78 9.57 -1.04
N GLY A 104 17.55 10.07 -1.16
CA GLY A 104 16.36 9.39 -0.68
C GLY A 104 16.28 9.31 0.85
N LEU A 105 15.06 9.13 1.35
CA LEU A 105 14.77 9.23 2.79
C LEU A 105 15.57 8.22 3.65
N LYS A 106 15.72 6.98 3.18
CA LYS A 106 16.42 5.92 3.94
C LYS A 106 17.88 6.28 4.22
N ASN A 107 18.58 6.86 3.24
CA ASN A 107 19.99 7.24 3.40
C ASN A 107 20.13 8.48 4.28
N LEU A 108 19.21 9.46 4.16
CA LEU A 108 19.18 10.62 5.06
C LEU A 108 18.96 10.21 6.52
N GLN A 109 18.04 9.28 6.77
CA GLN A 109 17.81 8.71 8.10
C GLN A 109 19.05 7.97 8.63
N SER A 110 19.73 7.22 7.77
CA SER A 110 20.97 6.52 8.13
C SER A 110 22.08 7.51 8.52
N ALA A 111 22.28 8.55 7.70
CA ALA A 111 23.25 9.60 7.98
C ALA A 111 22.95 10.34 9.29
N ASN A 112 21.68 10.66 9.56
CA ASN A 112 21.27 11.30 10.82
C ASN A 112 21.59 10.42 12.03
N ARG A 113 21.26 9.12 11.98
CA ARG A 113 21.60 8.19 13.09
C ARG A 113 23.11 8.13 13.34
N SER A 114 23.92 8.14 12.30
CA SER A 114 25.39 8.16 12.43
C SER A 114 25.92 9.47 13.00
N ALA A 115 25.30 10.60 12.68
CA ALA A 115 25.66 11.91 13.23
C ALA A 115 25.34 12.04 14.72
N GLN A 116 24.22 11.48 15.18
CA GLN A 116 23.80 11.51 16.59
C GLN A 116 24.62 10.60 17.52
N ARG A 117 25.50 9.76 16.96
CA ARG A 117 26.38 8.85 17.72
C ARG A 117 27.79 9.42 17.91
N LYS A 118 28.10 10.55 17.29
CA LYS A 118 29.37 11.26 17.42
C LYS A 118 29.20 12.38 18.44
#